data_AF-A0A521BJA1-F1
#
_entry.id   AF-A0A521BJA1-F1
#
_cell.length_a   1.000
_cell.length_b   1.000
_cell.length_c   1.000
_cell.angle_alpha   90.00
_cell.angle_beta   90.00
_cell.angle_gamma   90.00
#
_symmetry.space_group_name_H-M   'P 1'
#
loop_
_entity.id
_entity.type
_entity.pdbx_description
1 polymer ?
#
loop_
_entity_poly.entity_id
_entity_poly.type
_entity_poly.pdbx_seq_one_letter_code
_entity_poly.pdbx_strand_id
1 'polypeptide(L)'
;MAEMDKKTEDFDLDAMFADMRTQDVVPAPDFMARVLADALDAQAAAAPVTVAPRPPSRLRQLLAAIGGWPAVAGLATAGVAGLWIGVNPPASIMTTAESFLGTTVTDQYLVDLMPSYEFAMAEG
;
A
#
# COMPACT_ATOMS: atom_id res chain seq x y z
N MET A 1 42.62 -5.87 -11.27
CA MET A 1 41.67 -6.48 -10.33
C MET A 1 40.86 -7.46 -11.17
N ALA A 2 41.09 -8.76 -11.00
CA ALA A 2 40.47 -9.80 -11.81
C ALA A 2 39.03 -10.00 -11.35
N GLU A 3 38.07 -9.69 -12.21
CA GLU A 3 36.66 -10.00 -11.98
C GLU A 3 36.44 -11.44 -12.43
N MET A 4 36.42 -12.34 -11.45
CA MET A 4 36.13 -13.74 -11.65
C MET A 4 34.60 -13.87 -11.80
N ASP A 5 34.13 -13.74 -13.04
CA ASP A 5 32.75 -14.00 -13.44
C ASP A 5 32.39 -15.44 -13.08
N LYS A 6 31.68 -15.57 -11.95
CA LYS A 6 31.17 -16.84 -11.46
C LYS A 6 29.92 -17.13 -12.27
N LYS A 7 30.09 -17.71 -13.46
CA LYS A 7 29.03 -18.40 -14.20
C LYS A 7 28.46 -19.49 -13.28
N THR A 8 27.49 -19.10 -12.48
CA THR A 8 26.48 -20.01 -11.98
C THR A 8 25.74 -20.41 -13.24
N GLU A 9 26.03 -21.59 -13.77
CA GLU A 9 25.08 -22.26 -14.65
C GLU A 9 23.81 -22.39 -13.82
N ASP A 10 22.94 -21.40 -13.96
CA ASP A 10 21.71 -21.28 -13.21
C ASP A 10 20.91 -22.53 -13.52
N PHE A 11 20.78 -23.40 -12.51
CA PHE A 11 19.84 -24.50 -12.51
C PHE A 11 18.45 -23.87 -12.66
N ASP A 12 17.95 -23.82 -13.89
CA ASP A 12 16.61 -23.33 -14.20
C ASP A 12 15.59 -24.36 -13.70
N LEU A 13 15.26 -24.24 -12.42
CA LEU A 13 14.29 -25.08 -11.73
C LEU A 13 12.91 -25.01 -12.42
N ASP A 14 12.56 -23.87 -13.00
CA ASP A 14 11.28 -23.70 -13.67
C ASP A 14 11.22 -24.54 -14.96
N ALA A 15 12.29 -24.58 -15.74
CA ALA A 15 12.41 -25.46 -16.90
C ALA A 15 12.36 -26.94 -16.51
N MET A 16 13.05 -27.32 -15.43
CA MET A 16 13.03 -28.71 -14.92
C MET A 16 11.64 -29.13 -14.42
N PHE A 17 10.93 -28.26 -13.70
CA PHE A 17 9.56 -28.54 -13.25
C PHE A 17 8.56 -28.59 -14.40
N ALA A 18 8.76 -27.79 -15.46
CA ALA A 18 7.93 -27.86 -16.66
C ALA A 18 8.03 -29.22 -17.35
N ASP A 19 9.25 -29.77 -17.47
CA ASP A 19 9.49 -31.10 -18.03
C ASP A 19 8.85 -32.20 -17.18
N MET A 20 9.05 -32.17 -15.85
CA MET A 20 8.49 -33.17 -14.94
C MET A 20 6.95 -33.17 -14.91
N ARG A 21 6.28 -32.02 -15.10
CA ARG A 21 4.80 -31.94 -15.16
C ARG A 21 4.22 -32.68 -16.38
N THR A 22 5.00 -32.89 -17.43
CA THR A 22 4.55 -33.66 -18.60
C THR A 22 4.59 -35.17 -18.37
N GLN A 23 5.29 -35.63 -17.32
CA GLN A 23 5.39 -37.03 -16.96
C GLN A 23 4.26 -37.40 -16.00
N ASP A 24 3.29 -38.17 -16.49
CA ASP A 24 2.22 -38.71 -15.64
C ASP A 24 2.71 -39.97 -14.91
N VAL A 25 3.43 -39.76 -13.81
CA VAL A 25 3.94 -40.83 -12.95
C VAL A 25 2.87 -41.22 -11.94
N VAL A 26 2.11 -42.27 -12.26
CA VAL A 26 1.12 -42.83 -11.34
C VAL A 26 1.83 -43.64 -10.24
N PRO A 27 1.64 -43.32 -8.94
CA PRO A 27 2.24 -44.08 -7.86
C PRO A 27 1.76 -45.53 -7.82
N ALA A 28 2.62 -46.45 -7.40
CA ALA A 28 2.24 -47.84 -7.20
C ALA A 28 1.09 -47.94 -6.16
N PRO A 29 0.10 -48.82 -6.37
CA PRO A 29 -1.09 -48.89 -5.51
C PRO A 29 -0.74 -49.27 -4.06
N ASP A 30 0.26 -50.12 -3.84
CA ASP A 30 0.71 -50.50 -2.48
C ASP A 30 1.32 -49.31 -1.74
N PHE A 31 2.08 -48.46 -2.44
CA PHE A 31 2.63 -47.23 -1.85
C PHE A 31 1.50 -46.30 -1.43
N MET A 32 0.49 -46.11 -2.28
CA MET A 32 -0.64 -45.26 -1.97
C MET A 32 -1.45 -45.78 -0.77
N ALA A 33 -1.64 -47.10 -0.66
CA ALA A 33 -2.30 -47.70 0.49
C ALA A 33 -1.57 -47.41 1.81
N ARG A 34 -0.22 -47.44 1.81
CA ARG A 34 0.59 -47.09 2.99
C ARG A 34 0.49 -45.60 3.34
N VAL A 35 0.55 -44.73 2.34
CA VAL A 35 0.39 -43.28 2.54
C VAL A 35 -0.98 -42.96 3.14
N LEU A 36 -2.04 -43.61 2.66
CA LEU A 36 -3.39 -43.41 3.22
C LEU A 36 -3.50 -43.93 4.65
N ALA A 37 -2.90 -45.06 4.97
CA ALA A 37 -2.86 -45.57 6.34
C ALA A 37 -2.14 -44.60 7.30
N ASP A 38 -0.96 -44.12 6.90
CA ASP A 38 -0.19 -43.14 7.68
C ASP A 38 -0.93 -41.81 7.85
N ALA A 39 -1.60 -41.34 6.79
CA ALA A 39 -2.42 -40.13 6.84
C ALA A 39 -3.59 -40.27 7.83
N LEU A 40 -4.24 -41.45 7.88
CA LEU A 40 -5.31 -41.73 8.84
C LEU A 40 -4.79 -41.73 10.29
N ASP A 41 -3.63 -42.35 10.53
CA ASP A 41 -2.99 -42.34 11.85
C ASP A 41 -2.59 -40.92 12.27
N ALA A 42 -2.05 -40.13 11.35
CA ALA A 42 -1.70 -38.73 11.58
C ALA A 42 -2.94 -37.85 11.87
N GLN A 43 -4.06 -38.09 11.17
CA GLN A 43 -5.33 -37.40 11.43
C GLN A 43 -5.90 -37.76 12.79
N ALA A 44 -5.80 -39.04 13.20
CA ALA A 44 -6.24 -39.49 14.51
C ALA A 44 -5.35 -38.92 15.63
N ALA A 45 -4.05 -38.77 15.39
CA ALA A 45 -3.10 -38.18 16.33
C ALA A 45 -3.13 -36.64 16.36
N ALA A 46 -3.66 -36.00 15.32
CA ALA A 46 -3.79 -34.54 15.25
C ALA A 46 -4.87 -34.07 16.23
N ALA A 47 -4.46 -33.62 17.41
CA ALA A 47 -5.32 -32.82 18.26
C ALA A 47 -5.74 -31.56 17.48
N PRO A 48 -7.01 -31.11 17.56
CA PRO A 48 -7.43 -29.88 16.92
C PRO A 48 -6.56 -28.75 17.46
N VAL A 49 -5.70 -28.20 16.60
CA VAL A 49 -4.96 -26.98 16.91
C VAL A 49 -6.01 -25.86 16.88
N THR A 50 -6.56 -25.57 18.05
CA THR A 50 -7.38 -24.38 18.25
C THR A 50 -6.45 -23.18 18.14
N VAL A 51 -6.31 -22.67 16.91
CA VAL A 51 -5.70 -21.37 16.70
C VAL A 51 -6.63 -20.36 17.36
N ALA A 52 -6.28 -19.92 18.56
CA ALA A 52 -7.03 -18.89 19.25
C ALA A 52 -7.12 -17.67 18.32
N PRO A 53 -8.33 -17.14 18.04
CA PRO A 53 -8.46 -15.98 17.18
C PRO A 53 -7.70 -14.83 17.82
N ARG A 54 -6.67 -14.31 17.13
CA ARG A 54 -5.94 -13.14 17.60
C ARG A 54 -6.91 -11.96 17.63
N PRO A 55 -7.02 -11.21 18.74
CA PRO A 55 -7.90 -10.07 18.79
C PRO A 55 -7.54 -9.11 17.64
N PRO A 56 -8.53 -8.61 16.88
CA PRO A 56 -8.26 -7.68 15.79
C PRO A 56 -7.60 -6.42 16.36
N SER A 57 -6.58 -5.92 15.65
CA SER A 57 -5.95 -4.64 15.98
C SER A 57 -6.99 -3.53 16.06
N ARG A 58 -6.86 -2.61 17.03
CA ARG A 58 -7.75 -1.45 17.17
C ARG A 58 -7.86 -0.63 15.88
N LEU A 59 -6.75 -0.52 15.13
CA LEU A 59 -6.71 0.09 13.80
C LEU A 59 -7.62 -0.64 12.81
N ARG A 60 -7.60 -1.97 12.81
CA ARG A 60 -8.45 -2.79 11.94
C ARG A 60 -9.93 -2.68 12.30
N GLN A 61 -10.25 -2.51 13.58
CA GLN A 61 -11.62 -2.23 14.02
C GLN A 61 -12.09 -0.84 13.58
N LEU A 62 -11.25 0.19 13.73
CA LEU A 62 -11.55 1.54 13.25
C LEU A 62 -11.75 1.55 11.72
N LEU A 63 -10.85 0.90 10.98
CA LEU A 63 -10.95 0.75 9.54
C LEU A 63 -12.26 0.04 9.15
N ALA A 64 -12.59 -1.07 9.81
CA ALA A 64 -13.85 -1.77 9.58
C ALA A 64 -15.09 -0.90 9.86
N ALA A 65 -15.05 -0.07 10.91
CA ALA A 65 -16.16 0.83 11.25
C ALA A 65 -16.40 1.92 10.19
N ILE A 66 -15.37 2.33 9.45
CA ILE A 66 -15.44 3.38 8.42
C ILE A 66 -15.72 2.80 7.01
N GLY A 67 -15.78 1.47 6.87
CA GLY A 67 -16.04 0.80 5.58
C GLY A 67 -14.86 0.00 5.02
N GLY A 68 -13.79 -0.15 5.80
CA GLY A 68 -12.64 -1.00 5.51
C GLY A 68 -11.63 -0.35 4.56
N TRP A 69 -10.88 -1.22 3.87
CA TRP A 69 -9.87 -0.81 2.89
C TRP A 69 -10.42 0.06 1.73
N PRO A 70 -11.64 -0.17 1.21
CA PRO A 70 -12.22 0.70 0.17
C PRO A 70 -12.38 2.15 0.63
N ALA A 71 -12.76 2.37 1.90
CA ALA A 71 -12.91 3.72 2.44
C ALA A 71 -11.56 4.46 2.53
N VAL A 72 -10.48 3.77 2.90
CA VAL A 72 -9.13 4.33 2.91
C VAL A 72 -8.66 4.67 1.50
N ALA A 73 -8.89 3.78 0.55
CA ALA A 73 -8.53 4.02 -0.85
C ALA A 73 -9.28 5.24 -1.41
N GLY A 74 -10.57 5.39 -1.09
CA GLY A 74 -11.36 6.57 -1.43
C GLY A 74 -10.81 7.85 -0.79
N LEU A 75 -10.49 7.82 0.51
CA LEU A 75 -9.92 8.97 1.23
C LEU A 75 -8.56 9.39 0.67
N ALA A 76 -7.69 8.43 0.36
CA ALA A 76 -6.40 8.71 -0.28
C ALA A 76 -6.60 9.34 -1.67
N THR A 77 -7.50 8.79 -2.48
CA THR A 77 -7.81 9.32 -3.82
C THR A 77 -8.41 10.72 -3.74
N ALA A 78 -9.33 10.96 -2.81
CA ALA A 78 -9.91 12.29 -2.56
C ALA A 78 -8.85 13.29 -2.10
N GLY A 79 -7.89 12.87 -1.26
CA GLY A 79 -6.75 13.68 -0.84
C GLY A 79 -5.84 14.06 -2.02
N VAL A 80 -5.49 13.10 -2.88
CA VAL A 80 -4.69 13.36 -4.09
C VAL A 80 -5.44 14.27 -5.06
N ALA A 81 -6.74 14.04 -5.26
CA ALA A 81 -7.57 14.89 -6.11
C ALA A 81 -7.67 16.31 -5.54
N GLY A 82 -7.86 16.47 -4.23
CA GLY A 82 -7.87 17.76 -3.55
C GLY A 82 -6.53 18.49 -3.68
N LEU A 83 -5.41 17.79 -3.52
CA LEU A 83 -4.07 18.35 -3.74
C LEU A 83 -3.89 18.81 -5.19
N TRP A 84 -4.28 17.99 -6.16
CA TRP A 84 -4.20 18.33 -7.58
C TRP A 84 -5.02 19.59 -7.92
N ILE A 85 -6.26 19.66 -7.44
CA ILE A 85 -7.15 20.81 -7.63
C ILE A 85 -6.60 22.05 -6.92
N GLY A 86 -6.00 21.91 -5.73
CA GLY A 86 -5.41 23.03 -5.00
C GLY A 86 -4.19 23.63 -5.69
N VAL A 87 -3.34 22.80 -6.29
CA VAL A 87 -2.16 23.26 -7.05
C VAL A 87 -2.57 23.91 -8.38
N ASN A 88 -3.58 23.36 -9.05
CA ASN A 88 -4.09 23.88 -10.33
C ASN A 88 -5.60 24.15 -10.23
N PRO A 89 -6.01 25.26 -9.58
CA PRO A 89 -7.41 25.58 -9.43
C PRO A 89 -8.02 25.92 -10.80
N PRO A 90 -9.11 25.26 -11.21
CA PRO A 90 -9.79 25.59 -12.46
C PRO A 90 -10.50 26.94 -12.35
N ALA A 91 -10.61 27.67 -13.47
CA ALA A 91 -11.13 29.04 -13.51
C ALA A 91 -12.51 29.21 -12.82
N SER A 92 -13.40 28.22 -12.96
CA SER A 92 -14.71 28.25 -12.30
C SER A 92 -14.61 28.29 -10.77
N ILE A 93 -13.69 27.52 -10.17
CA ILE A 93 -13.47 27.50 -8.72
C ILE A 93 -12.92 28.85 -8.25
N MET A 94 -12.01 29.47 -9.02
CA MET A 94 -11.46 30.79 -8.69
C MET A 94 -12.55 31.87 -8.67
N THR A 95 -13.40 31.94 -9.70
CA THR A 95 -14.49 32.92 -9.76
C THR A 95 -15.51 32.76 -8.63
N THR A 96 -15.83 31.53 -8.23
CA THR A 96 -16.72 31.27 -7.09
C THR A 96 -16.05 31.62 -5.77
N ALA A 97 -14.76 31.32 -5.60
CA ALA A 97 -14.00 31.68 -4.41
C ALA A 97 -13.91 33.21 -4.23
N GLU A 98 -13.64 33.96 -5.30
CA GLU A 98 -13.64 35.43 -5.29
C GLU A 98 -15.01 35.99 -4.91
N SER A 99 -16.09 35.44 -5.48
CA SER A 99 -17.46 35.87 -5.16
C SER A 99 -17.90 35.53 -3.75
N PHE A 100 -17.45 34.41 -3.18
CA PHE A 100 -17.90 33.92 -1.89
C PHE A 100 -17.04 34.43 -0.73
N LEU A 101 -15.73 34.51 -0.94
CA LEU A 101 -14.76 34.94 0.07
C LEU A 101 -14.48 36.45 0.00
N GLY A 102 -14.98 37.15 -1.03
CA GLY A 102 -14.82 38.59 -1.21
C GLY A 102 -13.36 39.03 -1.41
N THR A 103 -12.47 38.09 -1.68
CA THR A 103 -11.03 38.30 -1.77
C THR A 103 -10.62 38.27 -3.24
N THR A 104 -10.37 39.44 -3.82
CA THR A 104 -9.60 39.54 -5.06
C THR A 104 -8.16 39.16 -4.77
N VAL A 105 -7.61 38.19 -5.50
CA VAL A 105 -6.25 37.62 -5.32
C VAL A 105 -5.15 38.70 -5.30
N THR A 106 -5.44 39.90 -5.78
CA THR A 106 -4.56 41.08 -5.75
C THR A 106 -4.25 41.59 -4.32
N ASP A 107 -5.13 41.42 -3.33
CA ASP A 107 -4.94 41.98 -1.98
C ASP A 107 -4.00 41.15 -1.09
N GLN A 108 -3.63 39.94 -1.51
CA GLN A 108 -2.80 39.05 -0.69
C GLN A 108 -1.29 39.34 -0.79
N TYR A 109 -0.90 40.27 -1.68
CA TYR A 109 0.49 40.72 -1.89
C TYR A 109 0.80 42.11 -1.31
N LEU A 110 -0.12 42.73 -0.59
CA LEU A 110 -0.01 44.12 -0.11
C LEU A 110 -0.12 44.26 1.42
N VAL A 111 0.25 43.25 2.19
CA VAL A 111 0.66 43.49 3.58
C VAL A 111 2.11 43.93 3.53
N ASP A 112 2.33 45.24 3.55
CA ASP A 112 3.64 45.83 3.74
C ASP A 112 4.19 45.33 5.10
N LEU A 113 5.00 44.26 5.08
CA LEU A 113 5.64 43.65 6.25
C LEU A 113 6.72 44.56 6.86
N MET A 114 6.72 45.81 6.45
CA MET A 114 7.83 46.66 6.58
C MET A 114 7.34 48.10 6.90
N PRO A 115 6.99 48.38 8.19
CA PRO A 115 7.06 49.74 8.77
C PRO A 115 8.20 49.93 9.80
N SER A 116 8.89 48.87 10.24
CA SER A 116 9.73 48.90 11.45
C SER A 116 11.24 49.21 11.24
N TYR A 117 11.75 49.12 10.02
CA TYR A 117 13.15 49.43 9.67
C TYR A 117 13.32 50.90 9.30
N GLU A 118 12.27 51.56 8.77
CA GLU A 118 12.26 53.02 8.61
C GLU A 118 12.28 53.73 9.97
N PHE A 119 11.55 53.22 10.97
CA PHE A 119 11.56 53.78 12.32
C PHE A 119 12.94 53.68 12.99
N ALA A 120 13.69 52.60 12.71
CA ALA A 120 15.04 52.40 13.25
C ALA A 120 16.13 53.21 12.52
N MET A 121 15.93 53.57 11.25
CA MET A 121 16.84 54.46 10.51
C MET A 121 16.57 55.95 10.73
N ALA A 122 15.33 56.32 11.07
CA ALA A 122 14.97 57.71 11.35
C ALA A 122 15.37 58.17 12.77
N GLU A 123 15.71 57.24 13.67
CA GLU A 123 16.17 57.53 15.04
C GLU A 123 17.71 57.64 15.16
N GLY A 124 18.43 57.75 14.04
CA GLY A 124 19.88 57.95 13.96
C GLY A 124 20.30 59.41 13.82
#